data_AF-A0A4R4VR49-F1
#
_entry.id   AF-A0A4R4VR49-F1
#
_cell.length_a   1.000
_cell.length_b   1.000
_cell.length_c   1.000
_cell.angle_alpha   90.00
_cell.angle_beta   90.00
_cell.angle_gamma   90.00
#
_symmetry.space_group_name_H-M   'P 1'
#
loop_
_entity.id
_entity.type
_entity.pdbx_description
1 polymer ?
#
loop_
_entity_poly.entity_id
_entity_poly.type
_entity_poly.pdbx_seq_one_letter_code
_entity_poly.pdbx_strand_id
1 'polypeptide(L)' 'MDESALAQLRSTLAADDYDLAVTDTGTDVRVSIIAGPAACEDCLVPKPLMRGVLHKALGVPEDTITLIYPGED' A
#
# COMPACT_ATOMS: atom_id res chain seq x y z
N MET A 1 -6.20 -1.83 -13.68
CA MET A 1 -5.13 -1.62 -12.71
C MET A 1 -3.86 -1.26 -13.48
N ASP A 2 -3.15 -0.23 -13.06
CA ASP A 2 -1.89 0.18 -13.65
C ASP A 2 -0.74 -0.50 -12.90
N GLU A 3 -0.34 -1.68 -13.38
CA GLU A 3 0.72 -2.50 -12.75
C GLU A 3 2.05 -1.75 -12.60
N SER A 4 2.36 -0.84 -13.52
CA SER A 4 3.57 -0.01 -13.50
C SER A 4 3.59 1.00 -12.34
N ALA A 5 2.45 1.61 -12.01
CA ALA A 5 2.33 2.52 -10.87
C ALA A 5 2.43 1.78 -9.53
N LEU A 6 1.81 0.59 -9.45
CA LEU A 6 1.90 -0.26 -8.28
C LEU A 6 3.34 -0.79 -8.09
N ALA A 7 4.01 -1.19 -9.16
CA ALA A 7 5.41 -1.63 -9.12
C ALA A 7 6.36 -0.52 -8.62
N GLN A 8 6.14 0.73 -9.04
CA GLN A 8 6.90 1.87 -8.52
C GLN A 8 6.67 2.06 -7.02
N LEU A 9 5.42 2.03 -6.56
CA LEU A 9 5.09 2.15 -5.14
C LEU A 9 5.75 1.03 -4.31
N ARG A 10 5.67 -0.22 -4.79
CA ARG A 10 6.34 -1.36 -4.16
C ARG A 10 7.85 -1.16 -4.09
N SER A 11 8.47 -0.65 -5.14
CA SER A 11 9.90 -0.38 -5.16
C SER A 11 10.30 0.71 -4.16
N THR A 12 9.47 1.73 -3.97
CA THR A 12 9.71 2.78 -2.96
C THR A 12 9.62 2.18 -1.56
N LEU A 13 8.55 1.45 -1.26
CA LEU A 13 8.36 0.81 0.04
C LEU A 13 9.46 -0.22 0.35
N ALA A 14 9.88 -1.00 -0.65
CA ALA A 14 10.95 -1.97 -0.49
C ALA A 14 12.30 -1.31 -0.16
N ALA A 15 12.53 -0.05 -0.57
CA ALA A 15 13.72 0.69 -0.18
C ALA A 15 13.75 1.00 1.33
N ASP A 16 12.57 1.10 1.94
CA ASP A 16 12.35 1.31 3.37
C ASP A 16 12.10 -0.03 4.13
N ASP A 17 12.40 -1.18 3.50
CA ASP A 17 12.18 -2.54 4.00
C ASP A 17 10.70 -2.88 4.29
N TYR A 18 9.79 -2.25 3.54
CA TYR A 18 8.36 -2.58 3.54
C TYR A 18 7.95 -3.38 2.31
N ASP A 19 7.11 -4.39 2.51
CA ASP A 19 6.41 -5.08 1.43
C ASP A 19 4.94 -4.62 1.36
N LEU A 20 4.34 -4.77 0.18
CA LEU A 20 2.96 -4.39 -0.08
C LEU A 20 2.24 -5.56 -0.75
N ALA A 21 1.23 -6.04 -0.04
CA ALA A 21 0.34 -7.10 -0.50
C ALA A 21 -1.02 -6.49 -0.89
N VAL A 22 -1.40 -6.64 -2.16
CA VAL A 22 -2.73 -6.25 -2.66
C VAL A 22 -3.57 -7.50 -2.81
N THR A 23 -4.76 -7.49 -2.22
CA THR A 23 -5.78 -8.53 -2.37
C THR A 23 -7.04 -7.87 -2.91
N ASP A 24 -7.39 -8.21 -4.14
CA ASP A 24 -8.67 -7.81 -4.73
C ASP A 24 -9.74 -8.84 -4.33
N THR A 25 -10.83 -8.37 -3.71
CA THR A 25 -11.96 -9.21 -3.29
C THR A 25 -13.16 -9.09 -4.24
N GLY A 26 -13.04 -8.34 -5.34
CA GLY A 26 -14.08 -8.07 -6.33
C GLY A 26 -15.02 -6.92 -5.95
N THR A 27 -15.23 -6.70 -4.65
CA THR A 27 -16.05 -5.59 -4.12
C THR A 27 -15.20 -4.50 -3.50
N ASP A 28 -14.08 -4.90 -2.88
CA ASP A 28 -13.12 -4.03 -2.21
C ASP A 28 -11.70 -4.48 -2.50
N VAL A 29 -10.76 -3.54 -2.41
CA VAL A 29 -9.33 -3.84 -2.53
C VAL A 29 -8.68 -3.70 -1.16
N ARG A 30 -8.18 -4.81 -0.63
CA ARG A 30 -7.40 -4.81 0.62
C ARG A 30 -5.93 -4.65 0.29
N VAL A 31 -5.28 -3.68 0.92
CA VAL A 31 -3.85 -3.42 0.80
C VAL A 31 -3.23 -3.54 2.18
N SER A 32 -2.32 -4.48 2.33
CA SER A 32 -1.59 -4.72 3.57
C SER A 32 -0.12 -4.35 3.37
N ILE A 33 0.36 -3.41 4.19
CA ILE A 33 1.78 -3.08 4.28
C ILE A 33 2.39 -4.02 5.33
N ILE A 34 3.52 -4.64 4.98
CA ILE A 34 4.23 -5.59 5.84
C ILE A 34 5.58 -4.97 6.16
N ALA A 35 5.87 -4.76 7.44
CA ALA A 35 7.19 -4.33 7.90
C ALA A 35 8.16 -5.50 7.87
N GLY A 36 9.27 -5.34 7.16
CA GLY A 36 10.44 -6.20 7.29
C GLY A 36 11.21 -5.94 8.59
N PRO A 37 12.25 -6.74 8.87
CA PRO A 37 13.03 -6.66 10.11
C PRO A 37 13.83 -5.35 10.27
N ALA A 38 14.07 -4.62 9.18
CA ALA A 38 14.77 -3.35 9.16
C ALA A 38 13.85 -2.18 8.75
N ALA A 39 12.52 -2.41 8.78
CA ALA A 39 11.55 -1.43 8.33
C ALA A 39 11.59 -0.16 9.19
N CYS A 40 11.67 0.99 8.52
CA CYS A 40 11.75 2.29 9.15
C CYS A 40 10.35 2.83 9.47
N GLU A 41 9.92 2.70 10.73
CA GLU A 41 8.59 3.15 11.20
C GLU A 41 8.28 4.63 10.92
N ASP A 42 9.30 5.49 10.95
CA ASP A 42 9.19 6.92 10.64
C ASP A 42 9.22 7.25 9.13
N CYS A 43 9.69 6.33 8.30
CA CYS A 43 9.80 6.52 6.85
C CYS A 43 8.48 6.21 6.14
N LEU A 44 7.56 5.52 6.83
CA LEU A 44 6.27 5.15 6.27
C LEU A 44 5.38 6.38 6.09
N VAL A 45 4.99 6.64 4.84
CA VAL A 45 4.13 7.79 4.53
C VAL A 45 2.76 7.67 5.23
N PRO A 46 2.12 8.80 5.57
CA PRO A 46 0.80 8.78 6.21
C PRO A 46 -0.27 8.08 5.37
N LYS A 47 -1.18 7.35 6.02
CA LYS A 47 -2.30 6.65 5.38
C LYS A 47 -3.07 7.46 4.33
N PRO A 48 -3.44 8.75 4.56
CA PRO A 48 -4.17 9.52 3.57
C PRO A 48 -3.39 9.72 2.27
N LEU A 49 -2.08 9.92 2.36
CA LEU A 49 -1.21 10.05 1.19
C LEU A 49 -1.08 8.71 0.46
N MET A 50 -0.82 7.63 1.20
CA MET A 50 -0.70 6.28 0.64
C MET A 50 -1.98 5.87 -0.09
N ARG A 51 -3.15 6.14 0.51
CA ARG A 51 -4.45 5.82 -0.08
C ARG A 51 -4.71 6.60 -1.38
N GLY A 52 -4.28 7.87 -1.45
CA GLY A 52 -4.34 8.65 -2.68
C GLY A 52 -3.43 8.11 -3.80
N VAL A 53 -2.24 7.58 -3.45
CA VAL A 53 -1.35 6.91 -4.42
C VAL A 53 -1.95 5.59 -4.88
N LEU A 54 -2.49 4.80 -3.95
CA LEU A 54 -3.17 3.52 -4.25
C LEU A 54 -4.40 3.72 -5.13
N HIS A 55 -5.19 4.77 -4.90
CA HIS A 55 -6.31 5.14 -5.76
C HIS A 55 -5.85 5.34 -7.21
N LYS A 56 -4.75 6.07 -7.42
CA LYS A 56 -4.20 6.29 -8.76
C LYS A 56 -3.59 5.02 -9.37
N ALA A 57 -2.90 4.20 -8.57
CA ALA A 57 -2.22 3.00 -9.07
C ALA A 57 -3.20 1.84 -9.38
N LEU A 58 -4.20 1.66 -8.52
CA LEU A 58 -5.20 0.61 -8.66
C LEU A 58 -6.34 1.04 -9.60
N GLY A 59 -6.61 2.34 -9.68
CA GLY A 59 -7.72 2.89 -10.46
C GLY A 59 -9.09 2.68 -9.81
N VAL A 60 -9.12 2.46 -8.49
CA VAL A 60 -10.34 2.20 -7.71
C VAL A 60 -10.60 3.33 -6.72
N PRO A 61 -11.86 3.61 -6.31
CA PRO A 61 -12.18 4.67 -5.34
C PRO A 61 -11.45 4.47 -4.00
N GLU A 62 -10.99 5.56 -3.39
CA GLU A 62 -10.32 5.51 -2.07
C GLU A 62 -11.17 4.83 -0.99
N ASP A 63 -12.49 4.99 -1.04
CA ASP A 63 -13.44 4.40 -0.09
C ASP A 63 -13.51 2.86 -0.17
N THR A 64 -13.10 2.28 -1.30
CA THR A 64 -13.02 0.82 -1.51
C THR A 64 -11.65 0.24 -1.14
N ILE A 65 -10.68 1.11 -0.80
CA ILE A 65 -9.32 0.69 -0.47
C ILE A 65 -9.20 0.54 1.04
N THR A 66 -9.15 -0.70 1.50
CA THR A 66 -8.86 -1.02 2.90
C THR A 66 -7.34 -1.13 3.08
N LEU A 67 -6.72 -0.05 3.57
CA LEU A 67 -5.29 0.03 3.84
C LEU A 67 -4.97 -0.33 5.30
N ILE A 68 -4.15 -1.37 5.49
CA ILE A 68 -3.72 -1.89 6.79
C ILE A 68 -2.21 -1.67 6.92
N TYR A 69 -1.78 -0.95 7.96
CA TYR A 69 -0.35 -0.77 8.26
C TYR A 69 0.17 -1.85 9.20
N PRO A 70 1.47 -2.12 9.20
CA PRO A 70 2.06 -3.08 10.12
C PRO A 70 1.78 -2.66 11.56
N GLY A 71 1.26 -3.60 12.36
CA GLY A 71 0.87 -3.35 13.74
C GLY A 71 -0.60 -2.93 13.93
N GLU A 72 -1.37 -2.80 12.85
CA GLU A 72 -2.82 -2.64 12.90
C GLU A 72 -3.51 -3.95 12.53
N ASP A 73 -4.50 -4.36 13.34
CA ASP A 73 -5.38 -5.53 13.15
C ASP A 73 -6.83 -5.06 12.99
#